data_AF-A0A379FTR1-F1
#
_entry.id   AF-A0A379FTR1-F1
#
_cell.length_a   1.000
_cell.length_b   1.000
_cell.length_c   1.000
_cell.angle_alpha   90.00
_cell.angle_beta   90.00
_cell.angle_gamma   90.00
#
_symmetry.space_group_name_H-M   'P 1'
#
loop_
_entity.id
_entity.type
_entity.pdbx_description
1 polymer ?
#
loop_
_entity_poly.entity_id
_entity_poly.type
_entity_poly.pdbx_seq_one_letter_code
_entity_poly.pdbx_strand_id
1 'polypeptide(L)'
;MLYVGTTVKTAISEVRPWVGANVSLATCKLLSPLRVLDLSLGHGKSSLSGPIFSYILGVKELTAQQKEKAVWTDIDNAFSTPVTRSDDKADYAPTQILAELFRSAGYDAIAYKSHFGDEGYNIAIFDLDSVDVVSCAPYQVKTINIIAEQVNNAWYKTST
;
A
#
# COMPACT_ATOMS: atom_id res chain seq x y z
N MET A 1 12.61 8.74 4.34
CA MET A 1 11.22 8.35 4.62
C MET A 1 11.22 7.08 5.45
N LEU A 2 10.36 7.02 6.47
CA LEU A 2 10.14 5.86 7.33
C LEU A 2 8.75 5.27 7.01
N TYR A 3 8.67 3.95 6.86
CA TYR A 3 7.41 3.24 6.70
C TYR A 3 7.04 2.55 8.02
N VAL A 4 5.85 2.85 8.54
CA VAL A 4 5.32 2.25 9.77
C VAL A 4 3.93 1.68 9.53
N GLY A 5 3.60 0.60 10.23
CA GLY A 5 2.24 0.07 10.28
C GLY A 5 1.54 0.52 11.56
N THR A 6 0.24 0.81 11.50
CA THR A 6 -0.55 1.16 12.71
C THR A 6 -0.82 -0.03 13.62
N THR A 7 -0.55 -1.26 13.17
CA THR A 7 -0.67 -2.47 13.97
C THR A 7 0.55 -3.38 13.78
N VAL A 8 0.81 -4.25 14.76
CA VAL A 8 1.83 -5.29 14.68
C VAL A 8 1.65 -6.17 13.44
N LYS A 9 0.40 -6.58 13.16
CA LYS A 9 0.05 -7.38 12.00
C LYS A 9 0.42 -6.66 10.70
N THR A 10 0.03 -5.39 10.56
CA THR A 10 0.35 -4.56 9.38
C THR A 10 1.86 -4.49 9.13
N ALA A 11 2.64 -4.11 10.16
CA ALA A 11 4.08 -3.96 10.03
C ALA A 11 4.79 -5.30 9.68
N ILE A 12 4.38 -6.40 10.31
CA ILE A 12 4.94 -7.73 10.03
C ILE A 12 4.53 -8.22 8.63
N SER A 13 3.28 -8.00 8.21
CA SER A 13 2.84 -8.43 6.88
C SER A 13 3.57 -7.70 5.75
N GLU A 14 3.93 -6.43 5.95
CA GLU A 14 4.62 -5.62 4.94
C GLU A 14 6.02 -6.17 4.58
N VAL A 15 6.71 -6.77 5.56
CA VAL A 15 8.05 -7.37 5.34
C VAL A 15 7.99 -8.79 4.74
N ARG A 16 6.79 -9.34 4.53
CA ARG A 16 6.50 -10.65 3.91
C ARG A 16 7.37 -11.80 4.45
N PRO A 17 7.34 -12.06 5.76
CA PRO A 17 8.12 -13.13 6.36
C PRO A 17 7.50 -14.50 6.03
N TRP A 18 8.28 -15.57 6.17
CA TRP A 18 7.79 -16.95 6.13
C TRP A 18 7.38 -17.45 7.52
N VAL A 19 6.62 -18.55 7.59
CA VAL A 19 6.28 -19.20 8.88
C VAL A 19 7.55 -19.65 9.58
N GLY A 20 7.69 -19.31 10.86
CA GLY A 20 8.87 -19.58 11.68
C GLY A 20 9.96 -18.49 11.62
N ALA A 21 9.83 -17.50 10.73
CA ALA A 21 10.75 -16.38 10.67
C ALA A 21 10.71 -15.56 11.97
N ASN A 22 11.88 -15.11 12.42
CA ASN A 22 12.02 -14.14 13.50
C ASN A 22 12.11 -12.73 12.89
N VAL A 23 11.27 -11.83 13.37
CA VAL A 23 11.25 -10.42 12.99
C VAL A 23 11.37 -9.55 14.23
N SER A 24 12.09 -8.44 14.16
CA SER A 24 12.12 -7.45 15.24
C SER A 24 11.16 -6.33 14.90
N LEU A 25 10.28 -5.99 15.84
CA LEU A 25 9.31 -4.92 15.68
C LEU A 25 9.71 -3.74 16.58
N ALA A 26 9.87 -2.58 15.97
CA ALA A 26 10.05 -1.31 16.66
C ALA A 26 8.69 -0.66 16.92
N THR A 27 8.44 -0.25 18.16
CA THR A 27 7.33 0.63 18.50
C THR A 27 7.82 2.06 18.38
N CYS A 28 7.13 2.85 17.57
CA CYS A 28 7.48 4.24 17.30
C CYS A 28 6.50 5.19 17.99
N LYS A 29 7.00 6.31 18.48
CA LYS A 29 6.20 7.42 19.02
C LYS A 29 6.45 8.66 18.19
N LEU A 30 5.37 9.34 17.79
CA LEU A 30 5.46 10.65 17.15
C LEU A 30 5.87 11.71 18.18
N LEU A 31 6.87 12.52 17.82
CA LEU A 31 7.35 13.62 18.67
C LEU A 31 6.46 14.86 18.57
N SER A 32 5.73 15.00 17.48
CA SER A 32 4.72 16.04 17.23
C SER A 32 3.58 15.49 16.36
N PRO A 33 2.40 16.14 16.35
CA PRO A 33 1.36 15.84 15.38
C PRO A 33 1.87 16.01 13.94
N LEU A 34 1.50 15.09 13.05
CA LEU A 34 1.85 15.13 11.63
C LEU A 34 0.64 15.55 10.79
N ARG A 35 0.87 16.36 9.74
CA ARG A 35 -0.12 16.61 8.70
C ARG A 35 -0.07 15.47 7.67
N VAL A 36 -1.00 14.54 7.80
CA VAL A 36 -1.04 13.31 6.99
C VAL A 36 -1.99 13.47 5.81
N LEU A 37 -1.54 13.09 4.62
CA LEU A 37 -2.42 12.88 3.47
C LEU A 37 -3.05 11.48 3.57
N ASP A 38 -4.37 11.42 3.63
CA ASP A 38 -5.11 10.15 3.74
C ASP A 38 -5.52 9.62 2.36
N LEU A 39 -4.79 8.61 1.88
CA LEU A 39 -5.04 7.85 0.65
C LEU A 39 -5.76 6.51 0.94
N SER A 40 -6.42 6.40 2.09
CA SER A 40 -7.10 5.16 2.48
C SER A 40 -8.57 5.08 2.04
N LEU A 41 -9.14 6.19 1.59
CA LEU A 41 -10.55 6.35 1.29
C LEU A 41 -10.99 5.69 -0.03
N GLY A 42 -10.07 5.42 -0.96
CA GLY A 42 -10.35 4.78 -2.25
C GLY A 42 -10.24 3.25 -2.27
N HIS A 43 -9.80 2.62 -1.18
CA HIS A 43 -9.51 1.18 -1.16
C HIS A 43 -10.73 0.30 -1.47
N GLY A 44 -10.57 -0.60 -2.44
CA GLY A 44 -11.59 -1.56 -2.86
C GLY A 44 -12.56 -1.05 -3.92
N LYS A 45 -12.43 0.20 -4.38
CA LYS A 45 -13.10 0.67 -5.60
C LYS A 45 -12.10 0.62 -6.73
N SER A 46 -12.24 -0.40 -7.58
CA SER A 46 -11.48 -0.44 -8.83
C SER A 46 -11.88 0.80 -9.64
N SER A 47 -10.91 1.57 -10.11
CA SER A 47 -11.14 2.59 -11.14
C SER A 47 -11.88 1.97 -12.33
N LEU A 48 -11.65 0.68 -12.60
CA LEU A 48 -12.30 -0.12 -13.64
C LEU A 48 -13.73 -0.60 -13.30
N SER A 49 -14.24 -0.43 -12.09
CA SER A 49 -15.63 -0.79 -11.74
C SER A 49 -16.55 0.43 -11.57
N GLY A 50 -16.01 1.62 -11.80
CA GLY A 50 -16.71 2.90 -11.67
C GLY A 50 -16.95 3.59 -13.02
N PRO A 51 -17.22 4.92 -13.00
CA PRO A 51 -17.53 5.72 -14.19
C PRO A 51 -16.53 5.55 -15.36
N ILE A 52 -15.28 5.18 -15.07
CA ILE A 52 -14.21 4.95 -16.05
C ILE A 52 -14.51 3.72 -16.94
N PHE A 53 -15.19 2.68 -16.44
CA PHE A 53 -15.66 1.57 -17.28
C PHE A 53 -16.68 2.05 -18.33
N SER A 54 -17.54 3.00 -17.93
CA SER A 54 -18.53 3.63 -18.82
C SER A 54 -17.87 4.58 -19.84
N TYR A 55 -16.72 5.18 -19.49
CA TYR A 55 -15.90 5.99 -20.39
C TYR A 55 -15.14 5.13 -21.42
N ILE A 56 -14.54 4.01 -21.00
CA ILE A 56 -13.85 3.06 -21.89
C ILE A 56 -14.83 2.39 -22.86
N LEU A 57 -16.08 2.13 -22.43
CA LEU A 57 -17.16 1.65 -23.31
C LEU A 57 -17.81 2.76 -24.17
N GLY A 58 -17.30 4.00 -24.13
CA GLY A 58 -17.79 5.11 -24.96
C GLY A 58 -19.20 5.61 -24.61
N VAL A 59 -19.71 5.31 -23.41
CA VAL A 59 -21.12 5.53 -23.04
C VAL A 59 -21.37 6.92 -22.42
N LYS A 60 -20.35 7.60 -21.86
CA LYS A 60 -20.53 8.95 -21.30
C LYS A 60 -19.22 9.73 -21.10
N GLU A 61 -19.23 11.03 -21.43
CA GLU A 61 -18.19 11.95 -20.97
C GLU A 61 -18.23 12.08 -19.44
N LEU A 62 -17.07 11.90 -18.81
CA LEU A 62 -16.91 12.05 -17.38
C LEU A 62 -16.95 13.53 -17.00
N THR A 63 -17.73 13.87 -15.97
CA THR A 63 -17.66 15.21 -15.36
C THR A 63 -16.27 15.44 -14.74
N ALA A 64 -15.86 16.69 -14.56
CA ALA A 64 -14.58 17.03 -13.92
C ALA A 64 -14.38 16.31 -12.57
N GLN A 65 -15.45 16.23 -11.77
CA GLN A 65 -15.48 15.54 -10.48
C GLN A 65 -15.26 14.02 -10.60
N GLN A 66 -15.78 13.40 -11.68
CA GLN A 66 -15.58 11.97 -11.91
C GLN A 66 -14.16 11.66 -12.40
N LYS A 67 -13.55 12.56 -13.18
CA LYS A 67 -12.14 12.46 -13.60
C LYS A 67 -11.19 12.63 -12.41
N GLU A 68 -11.45 13.61 -11.55
CA GLU A 68 -10.65 13.83 -10.34
C GLU A 68 -10.70 12.61 -9.42
N LYS A 69 -11.90 12.08 -9.18
CA LYS A 69 -12.07 10.87 -8.36
C LYS A 69 -11.34 9.65 -8.93
N ALA A 70 -11.39 9.46 -10.24
CA ALA A 70 -10.68 8.40 -10.94
C ALA A 70 -9.17 8.46 -10.70
N VAL A 71 -8.59 9.66 -10.88
CA VAL A 71 -7.15 9.89 -10.66
C VAL A 71 -6.76 9.60 -9.20
N TRP A 72 -7.55 10.06 -8.23
CA TRP A 72 -7.29 9.75 -6.82
C TRP A 72 -7.38 8.26 -6.51
N THR A 73 -8.37 7.55 -7.07
CA THR A 73 -8.46 6.09 -6.93
C THR A 73 -7.26 5.37 -7.53
N ASP A 74 -6.75 5.80 -8.69
CA ASP A 74 -5.55 5.21 -9.30
C ASP A 74 -4.30 5.43 -8.45
N ILE A 75 -4.16 6.64 -7.88
CA ILE A 75 -3.09 6.97 -6.94
C ILE A 75 -3.18 6.08 -5.69
N ASP A 76 -4.35 6.01 -5.05
CA ASP A 76 -4.58 5.16 -3.88
C ASP A 76 -4.19 3.70 -4.18
N ASN A 77 -4.64 3.17 -5.31
CA ASN A 77 -4.31 1.80 -5.72
C ASN A 77 -2.80 1.61 -5.94
N ALA A 78 -2.11 2.55 -6.59
CA ALA A 78 -0.67 2.46 -6.84
C ALA A 78 0.16 2.44 -5.55
N PHE A 79 -0.24 3.20 -4.52
CA PHE A 79 0.40 3.12 -3.20
C PHE A 79 0.11 1.81 -2.45
N SER A 80 -0.95 1.12 -2.86
CA SER A 80 -1.47 -0.05 -2.17
C SER A 80 -0.97 -1.35 -2.76
N THR A 81 -0.75 -1.41 -4.08
CA THR A 81 -0.36 -2.63 -4.76
C THR A 81 1.05 -3.06 -4.35
N PRO A 82 1.23 -4.32 -3.89
CA PRO A 82 2.52 -4.81 -3.46
C PRO A 82 3.48 -4.99 -4.63
N VAL A 83 4.60 -4.25 -4.62
CA VAL A 83 5.67 -4.43 -5.61
C VAL A 83 6.42 -5.73 -5.30
N THR A 84 6.56 -6.63 -6.27
CA THR A 84 7.30 -7.88 -6.13
C THR A 84 8.80 -7.61 -6.17
N ARG A 85 9.58 -8.19 -5.23
CA ARG A 85 11.03 -7.92 -5.10
C ARG A 85 11.88 -8.29 -6.32
N SER A 86 11.35 -9.07 -7.27
CA SER A 86 12.13 -9.58 -8.40
C SER A 86 12.06 -8.75 -9.67
N ASP A 87 11.05 -7.91 -9.87
CA ASP A 87 10.96 -7.05 -11.06
C ASP A 87 10.33 -5.69 -10.71
N ASP A 88 10.89 -4.65 -11.33
CA ASP A 88 10.36 -3.29 -11.45
C ASP A 88 10.58 -2.28 -10.31
N LYS A 89 11.81 -1.74 -10.27
CA LYS A 89 12.08 -0.37 -9.80
C LYS A 89 11.23 0.68 -10.54
N ALA A 90 10.73 0.37 -11.73
CA ALA A 90 9.92 1.27 -12.56
C ALA A 90 8.54 1.55 -11.94
N ASP A 91 7.93 0.57 -11.28
CA ASP A 91 6.60 0.71 -10.66
C ASP A 91 6.60 1.59 -9.40
N TYR A 92 7.78 1.79 -8.81
CA TYR A 92 7.97 2.65 -7.64
C TYR A 92 8.30 4.12 -7.99
N ALA A 93 8.68 4.41 -9.24
CA ALA A 93 9.01 5.78 -9.64
C ALA A 93 7.79 6.71 -9.56
N PRO A 94 6.57 6.31 -10.00
CA PRO A 94 5.38 7.15 -9.85
C PRO A 94 5.05 7.46 -8.39
N THR A 95 5.11 6.48 -7.49
CA THR A 95 4.79 6.67 -6.06
C THR A 95 5.85 7.53 -5.34
N GLN A 96 7.12 7.42 -5.73
CA GLN A 96 8.19 8.29 -5.22
C GLN A 96 8.03 9.75 -5.68
N ILE A 97 7.67 9.98 -6.95
CA ILE A 97 7.41 11.34 -7.46
C ILE A 97 6.22 11.96 -6.72
N LEU A 98 5.15 11.21 -6.52
CA LEU A 98 4.00 11.67 -5.75
C LEU A 98 4.35 11.94 -4.28
N ALA A 99 5.17 11.09 -3.66
CA ALA A 99 5.64 11.33 -2.29
C ALA A 99 6.42 12.64 -2.18
N GLU A 100 7.31 12.93 -3.13
CA GLU A 100 8.07 14.18 -3.17
C GLU A 100 7.14 15.38 -3.43
N LEU A 101 6.16 15.24 -4.32
CA LEU A 101 5.15 16.26 -4.57
C LEU A 101 4.37 16.60 -3.30
N PHE A 102 3.86 15.60 -2.58
CA PHE A 102 3.09 15.82 -1.35
C PHE A 102 3.96 16.40 -0.24
N ARG A 103 5.22 15.98 -0.14
CA ARG A 103 6.20 16.61 0.75
C ARG A 103 6.36 18.10 0.43
N SER A 104 6.55 18.45 -0.84
CA SER A 104 6.69 19.84 -1.28
C SER A 104 5.42 20.69 -1.07
N ALA A 105 4.24 20.04 -1.04
CA ALA A 105 2.95 20.64 -0.72
C ALA A 105 2.71 20.86 0.79
N GLY A 106 3.70 20.50 1.64
CA GLY A 106 3.67 20.71 3.08
C GLY A 106 2.90 19.64 3.86
N TYR A 107 2.82 18.42 3.35
CA TYR A 107 2.43 17.24 4.14
C TYR A 107 3.68 16.61 4.76
N ASP A 108 3.50 16.01 5.95
CA ASP A 108 4.57 15.35 6.69
C ASP A 108 4.58 13.83 6.47
N ALA A 109 3.44 13.27 6.06
CA ALA A 109 3.28 11.85 5.81
C ALA A 109 2.13 11.53 4.85
N ILE A 110 2.13 10.29 4.35
CA ILE A 110 1.04 9.68 3.58
C ILE A 110 0.53 8.45 4.34
N ALA A 111 -0.78 8.31 4.51
CA ALA A 111 -1.41 7.09 5.03
C ALA A 111 -2.19 6.38 3.92
N TYR A 112 -2.06 5.05 3.84
CA TYR A 112 -2.75 4.20 2.87
C TYR A 112 -3.14 2.87 3.54
N LYS A 113 -4.15 2.14 3.03
CA LYS A 113 -4.59 0.90 3.68
C LYS A 113 -3.55 -0.20 3.51
N SER A 114 -3.39 -1.00 4.55
CA SER A 114 -2.63 -2.25 4.47
C SER A 114 -3.32 -3.23 3.51
N HIS A 115 -2.54 -3.86 2.63
CA HIS A 115 -3.05 -4.90 1.71
C HIS A 115 -3.28 -6.26 2.39
N PHE A 116 -2.58 -6.54 3.51
CA PHE A 116 -2.45 -7.89 4.08
C PHE A 116 -3.24 -8.13 5.38
N GLY A 117 -4.29 -7.34 5.63
CA GLY A 117 -5.33 -7.69 6.60
C GLY A 117 -5.79 -6.55 7.51
N ASP A 118 -7.12 -6.52 7.72
CA ASP A 118 -7.93 -5.72 8.64
C ASP A 118 -7.65 -4.21 8.68
N GLU A 119 -8.26 -3.50 9.63
CA GLU A 119 -8.43 -2.03 9.63
C GLU A 119 -7.15 -1.19 9.64
N GLY A 120 -5.96 -1.80 9.69
CA GLY A 120 -4.68 -1.11 9.79
C GLY A 120 -4.26 -0.32 8.55
N TYR A 121 -3.41 0.67 8.78
CA TYR A 121 -2.86 1.58 7.77
C TYR A 121 -1.33 1.45 7.74
N ASN A 122 -0.78 1.60 6.56
CA ASN A 122 0.63 1.91 6.36
C ASN A 122 0.79 3.43 6.32
N ILE A 123 1.81 3.94 6.98
CA ILE A 123 2.12 5.37 7.02
C ILE A 123 3.57 5.57 6.57
N ALA A 124 3.74 6.39 5.55
CA ALA A 124 4.99 6.84 4.98
C ALA A 124 5.32 8.23 5.54
N ILE A 125 6.22 8.29 6.53
CA ILE A 125 6.60 9.53 7.23
C ILE A 125 7.86 10.10 6.58
N PHE A 126 7.82 11.35 6.11
CA PHE A 126 8.90 11.93 5.32
C PHE A 126 10.14 12.28 6.16
N ASP A 127 9.93 12.84 7.35
CA ASP A 127 10.98 13.28 8.27
C ASP A 127 11.23 12.24 9.38
N LEU A 128 12.46 11.73 9.47
CA LEU A 128 12.85 10.75 10.49
C LEU A 128 12.92 11.38 11.89
N ASP A 129 13.24 12.66 11.98
CA ASP A 129 13.38 13.38 13.25
C ASP A 129 12.01 13.64 13.91
N SER A 130 10.91 13.33 13.21
CA SER A 130 9.55 13.41 13.75
C SER A 130 9.15 12.17 14.58
N VAL A 131 10.01 11.15 14.63
CA VAL A 131 9.70 9.84 15.22
C VAL A 131 10.81 9.39 16.16
N ASP A 132 10.43 8.88 17.32
CA ASP A 132 11.33 8.20 18.26
C ASP A 132 10.97 6.72 18.40
N VAL A 133 11.99 5.87 18.54
CA VAL A 133 11.81 4.43 18.75
C VAL A 133 11.77 4.17 20.26
N VAL A 134 10.58 3.86 20.78
CA VAL A 134 10.38 3.69 22.22
C VAL A 134 10.70 2.29 22.73
N SER A 135 10.58 1.27 21.87
CA SER A 135 10.91 -0.10 22.23
C SER A 135 11.12 -0.98 20.99
N CYS A 136 11.87 -2.07 21.16
CA CYS A 136 12.01 -3.11 20.16
C CYS A 136 11.70 -4.46 20.81
N ALA A 137 10.95 -5.32 20.12
CA ALA A 137 10.65 -6.66 20.60
C ALA A 137 10.78 -7.71 19.48
N PRO A 138 11.32 -8.91 19.77
CA PRO A 138 11.35 -10.00 18.83
C PRO A 138 9.96 -10.65 18.72
N TYR A 139 9.58 -10.99 17.49
CA TYR A 139 8.37 -11.74 17.17
C TYR A 139 8.76 -12.93 16.29
N GLN A 140 8.07 -14.05 16.49
CA GLN A 140 8.15 -15.19 15.60
C GLN A 140 6.83 -15.36 14.86
N VAL A 141 6.90 -15.46 13.53
CA VAL A 141 5.72 -15.69 12.70
C VAL A 141 5.22 -17.10 12.90
N LYS A 142 3.99 -17.24 13.40
CA LYS A 142 3.39 -18.56 13.69
C LYS A 142 2.58 -19.12 12.52
N THR A 143 1.85 -18.27 11.83
CA THR A 143 0.91 -18.67 10.78
C THR A 143 0.84 -17.60 9.70
N ILE A 144 0.64 -18.01 8.45
CA ILE A 144 0.32 -17.15 7.31
C ILE A 144 -0.94 -17.71 6.65
N ASN A 145 -1.95 -16.88 6.45
CA ASN A 145 -3.17 -17.27 5.74
C ASN A 145 -2.96 -17.02 4.24
N ILE A 146 -2.93 -18.10 3.46
CA ILE A 146 -2.81 -18.04 2.00
C ILE A 146 -4.17 -18.40 1.39
N ILE A 147 -4.73 -17.49 0.61
CA ILE A 147 -5.89 -17.72 -0.23
C ILE A 147 -5.40 -17.62 -1.67
N ALA A 148 -5.64 -18.66 -2.46
CA ALA A 148 -5.20 -18.73 -3.84
C ALA A 148 -6.36 -19.19 -4.73
N GLU A 149 -6.42 -18.62 -5.93
CA GLU A 149 -7.34 -19.01 -7.00
C GLU A 149 -6.51 -19.43 -8.22
N GLN A 150 -6.94 -20.49 -8.90
CA GLN A 150 -6.32 -20.87 -10.16
C GLN A 150 -6.66 -19.82 -11.23
N VAL A 151 -5.64 -19.18 -11.79
CA VAL A 151 -5.79 -18.29 -12.94
C VAL A 151 -5.33 -19.06 -14.19
N ASN A 152 -6.16 -19.04 -15.24
CA ASN A 152 -5.93 -19.74 -16.52
C ASN A 152 -5.92 -21.28 -16.44
N ASN A 153 -5.58 -21.92 -17.56
CA ASN A 153 -5.55 -23.37 -17.71
C ASN A 153 -4.31 -23.99 -17.06
N ALA A 154 -4.48 -25.17 -16.45
CA ALA A 154 -3.37 -25.96 -15.96
C ALA A 154 -2.48 -26.44 -17.13
N TRP A 155 -1.16 -26.40 -16.94
CA TRP A 155 -0.21 -26.95 -17.91
C TRP A 155 0.08 -28.42 -17.61
N TYR A 156 0.11 -29.23 -18.67
CA TYR A 156 0.37 -30.67 -18.57
C TYR A 156 1.68 -31.00 -19.30
N LYS A 157 2.54 -31.79 -18.64
CA LYS A 157 3.73 -32.33 -19.29
C LYS A 157 3.30 -33.35 -20.34
N THR A 158 3.81 -33.24 -21.56
CA THR A 158 3.62 -34.24 -22.60
C THR A 158 4.43 -35.49 -22.24
N SER A 159 3.79 -36.66 -22.18
CA SER A 159 4.50 -37.93 -22.06
C SER A 159 5.37 -38.13 -23.30
N THR A 160 6.67 -38.34 -23.08
CA THR A 160 7.64 -38.69 -24.14
C THR A 160 7.64 -40.19 -24.37
#